data_AF-A0A973JS19-F1
#
_entry.id   AF-A0A973JS19-F1
#
_cell.length_a   1.000
_cell.length_b   1.000
_cell.length_c   1.000
_cell.angle_alpha   90.00
_cell.angle_beta   90.00
_cell.angle_gamma   90.00
#
_symmetry.space_group_name_H-M   'P 1'
#
loop_
_entity.id
_entity.type
_entity.pdbx_description
1 polymer ?
#
loop_
_entity_poly.entity_id
_entity_poly.type
_entity_poly.pdbx_seq_one_letter_code
_entity_poly.pdbx_strand_id
1 'polypeptide(L)'
;MINQQECNTMYYRGDKMSISFRVTPEEESQIRNYAQFKGVSISTLIKEAVFDQMETELDIMVYESMKKNPSNESSISLDDLKRILEIE
;
A
#
# COMPACT_ATOMS: atom_id res chain seq x y z
N MET A 1 -13.13 28.92 24.35
CA MET A 1 -12.64 27.53 24.49
C MET A 1 -11.77 27.26 23.28
N ILE A 2 -10.45 27.20 23.47
CA ILE A 2 -9.50 27.03 22.37
C ILE A 2 -9.60 25.56 21.95
N ASN A 3 -10.08 25.34 20.73
CA ASN A 3 -10.08 24.04 20.07
C ASN A 3 -8.61 23.69 19.84
N GLN A 4 -8.01 22.89 20.72
CA GLN A 4 -6.65 22.38 20.50
C GLN A 4 -6.73 21.51 19.24
N GLN A 5 -6.27 22.06 18.13
CA GLN A 5 -6.10 21.29 16.91
C GLN A 5 -5.05 20.22 17.21
N GLU A 6 -5.54 19.00 17.34
CA GLU A 6 -4.79 17.83 17.72
C GLU A 6 -3.90 17.38 16.55
N CYS A 7 -2.76 18.05 16.34
CA CYS A 7 -1.85 17.77 15.24
C CYS A 7 -1.02 16.51 15.49
N ASN A 8 -0.87 15.66 14.46
CA ASN A 8 0.13 14.59 14.43
C ASN A 8 1.52 15.22 14.47
N THR A 9 2.36 14.82 15.43
CA THR A 9 3.71 15.38 15.55
C THR A 9 4.70 14.55 14.74
N MET A 10 5.45 15.22 13.89
CA MET A 10 6.53 14.63 13.12
C MET A 10 7.86 15.05 13.75
N TYR A 11 8.61 14.08 14.26
CA TYR A 11 9.90 14.34 14.87
C TYR A 11 11.02 13.92 13.92
N TYR A 12 12.03 14.78 13.82
CA TYR A 12 13.24 14.56 13.04
C TYR A 12 14.44 14.43 13.97
N ARG A 13 15.18 13.31 13.86
CA ARG A 13 16.43 13.11 14.56
C ARG A 13 17.49 12.65 13.56
N GLY A 14 18.24 13.62 13.01
CA GLY A 14 19.18 13.35 11.93
C GLY A 14 18.46 12.85 10.68
N ASP A 15 18.84 11.67 10.20
CA ASP A 15 18.23 10.96 9.07
C ASP A 15 16.94 10.20 9.42
N LYS A 16 16.59 10.10 10.70
CA LYS A 16 15.42 9.35 11.17
C LYS A 16 14.21 10.25 11.36
N MET A 17 13.12 9.89 10.69
CA MET A 17 11.80 10.48 10.86
C MET A 17 10.91 9.51 11.67
N SER A 18 10.19 10.05 12.67
CA SER A 18 9.16 9.31 13.38
C SER A 18 7.82 10.02 13.29
N ILE A 19 6.77 9.25 13.06
CA ILE A 19 5.39 9.71 12.92
C ILE A 19 4.60 9.19 14.11
N SER A 20 3.93 10.10 14.83
CA SER A 20 2.93 9.73 15.85
C SER A 20 1.53 9.78 15.23
N PHE A 21 0.73 8.75 15.44
CA PHE A 21 -0.69 8.72 15.10
C PHE A 21 -1.49 8.47 16.38
N ARG A 22 -2.66 9.10 16.48
CA ARG A 22 -3.58 8.89 17.59
C ARG A 22 -4.45 7.67 17.31
N VAL A 23 -4.65 6.86 18.33
CA VAL A 23 -5.54 5.71 18.32
C VAL A 23 -6.30 5.66 19.64
N THR A 24 -7.49 5.09 19.59
CA THR A 24 -8.23 4.69 20.78
C THR A 24 -7.54 3.50 21.47
N PRO A 25 -7.81 3.25 22.75
CA PRO A 25 -7.28 2.07 23.45
C PRO A 25 -7.69 0.74 22.80
N GLU A 26 -8.87 0.69 22.17
CA GLU A 26 -9.34 -0.50 21.46
C GLU A 26 -8.53 -0.75 20.18
N GLU A 27 -8.34 0.28 19.35
CA GLU A 27 -7.51 0.20 18.14
C GLU A 27 -6.07 -0.16 18.48
N GLU A 28 -5.50 0.40 19.54
CA GLU A 28 -4.15 0.09 20.00
C GLU A 28 -3.99 -1.40 20.35
N SER A 29 -4.96 -1.96 21.07
CA SER A 29 -5.00 -3.40 21.40
C SER A 29 -5.08 -4.25 20.13
N GLN A 30 -5.95 -3.90 19.19
CA GLN A 30 -6.12 -4.63 17.93
C GLN A 30 -4.83 -4.61 17.08
N ILE A 31 -4.24 -3.43 16.89
CA ILE A 31 -3.00 -3.25 16.12
C ILE A 31 -1.87 -4.07 16.75
N ARG A 32 -1.75 -4.02 18.08
CA ARG A 32 -0.71 -4.75 18.82
C ARG A 32 -0.89 -6.26 18.69
N ASN A 33 -2.11 -6.77 18.86
CA ASN A 33 -2.41 -8.19 18.74
C ASN A 33 -2.17 -8.69 17.31
N TYR A 34 -2.53 -7.89 16.31
CA TYR A 34 -2.30 -8.23 14.90
C TYR A 34 -0.80 -8.26 14.54
N ALA A 35 -0.04 -7.28 15.04
CA ALA A 35 1.42 -7.26 14.86
C ALA A 35 2.08 -8.49 15.51
N GLN A 36 1.64 -8.87 16.72
CA GLN A 36 2.11 -10.08 17.41
C GLN A 36 1.76 -11.35 16.63
N PHE A 37 0.53 -11.46 16.14
CA PHE A 37 0.07 -12.59 15.33
C PHE A 37 0.91 -12.75 14.05
N LYS A 38 1.25 -11.64 13.38
CA LYS A 38 2.15 -11.64 12.22
C LYS A 38 3.63 -11.82 12.56
N GLY A 39 4.01 -11.73 13.84
CA GLY A 39 5.40 -11.80 14.27
C GLY A 39 6.25 -10.59 13.85
N VAL A 40 5.63 -9.43 13.60
CA VAL A 40 6.31 -8.20 13.16
C VAL A 40 6.15 -7.06 14.16
N SER A 41 6.97 -6.01 14.04
CA SER A 41 6.81 -4.80 14.85
C SER A 41 5.61 -3.98 14.39
N ILE A 42 5.01 -3.19 15.30
CA ILE A 42 3.93 -2.24 14.96
C ILE A 42 4.39 -1.26 13.85
N SER A 43 5.63 -0.77 13.93
CA SER A 43 6.18 0.12 12.91
C SER A 43 6.34 -0.55 11.54
N THR A 44 6.62 -1.86 11.51
CA THR A 44 6.69 -2.64 10.26
C THR A 44 5.30 -2.78 9.66
N LEU A 45 4.35 -3.25 10.49
CA LEU A 45 2.96 -3.44 10.09
C LEU A 45 2.35 -2.17 9.46
N ILE A 46 2.59 -1.01 10.07
CA ILE A 46 2.05 0.26 9.57
C ILE A 46 2.71 0.69 8.26
N LYS A 47 4.02 0.46 8.11
CA LYS A 47 4.71 0.76 6.85
C LYS A 47 4.16 -0.10 5.72
N GLU A 48 4.03 -1.41 5.95
CA GLU A 48 3.45 -2.35 4.98
C GLU A 48 2.03 -1.90 4.59
N ALA A 49 1.16 -1.64 5.57
CA ALA A 49 -0.21 -1.20 5.29
C ALA A 49 -0.29 0.08 4.43
N VAL A 50 0.61 1.05 4.65
CA VAL A 50 0.68 2.28 3.84
C VAL A 50 1.15 1.99 2.43
N PHE A 51 2.21 1.19 2.25
CA PHE A 51 2.72 0.84 0.93
C PHE A 51 1.73 -0.01 0.14
N ASP A 52 1.08 -0.98 0.78
CA ASP A 52 0.05 -1.82 0.16
C ASP A 52 -1.12 -0.97 -0.39
N GLN A 53 -1.53 0.05 0.38
CA GLN A 53 -2.57 0.98 -0.08
C GLN A 53 -2.08 1.82 -1.28
N MET A 54 -0.85 2.33 -1.22
CA MET A 54 -0.26 3.09 -2.33
C MET A 54 -0.16 2.23 -3.60
N GLU A 55 0.28 0.98 -3.49
CA GLU A 55 0.37 0.04 -4.60
C GLU A 55 -1.00 -0.26 -5.19
N THR A 56 -2.02 -0.49 -4.36
CA THR A 56 -3.40 -0.70 -4.82
C THR A 56 -3.90 0.50 -5.64
N GLU A 57 -3.64 1.72 -5.19
CA GLU A 57 -4.02 2.93 -5.91
C GLU A 57 -3.27 3.05 -7.24
N LEU A 58 -1.96 2.74 -7.26
CA LEU A 58 -1.16 2.74 -8.48
C LEU A 58 -1.62 1.69 -9.48
N ASP A 59 -1.91 0.47 -9.04
CA ASP A 59 -2.41 -0.61 -9.89
C ASP A 59 -3.72 -0.24 -10.57
N ILE A 60 -4.64 0.39 -9.84
CA ILE A 60 -5.90 0.90 -10.39
C ILE A 60 -5.62 1.97 -11.44
N MET A 61 -4.74 2.93 -11.16
CA MET A 61 -4.39 3.99 -12.12
C MET A 61 -3.77 3.43 -13.40
N VAL A 62 -2.87 2.45 -13.29
CA VAL A 62 -2.24 1.79 -14.44
C VAL A 62 -3.29 1.04 -15.26
N TYR A 63 -4.16 0.27 -14.60
CA TYR A 63 -5.25 -0.44 -15.28
C TYR A 63 -6.20 0.52 -16.02
N GLU A 64 -6.60 1.62 -15.38
CA GLU A 64 -7.44 2.63 -16.02
C GLU A 64 -6.75 3.29 -17.21
N SER A 65 -5.45 3.57 -17.11
CA SER A 65 -4.66 4.14 -18.20
C SER A 65 -4.61 3.20 -19.41
N MET A 66 -4.37 1.91 -19.18
CA MET A 66 -4.40 0.86 -20.22
C MET A 66 -5.79 0.74 -20.85
N LYS A 67 -6.86 0.85 -20.06
CA LYS A 67 -8.23 0.81 -20.57
C LYS A 67 -8.58 2.04 -21.42
N LYS A 68 -8.10 3.23 -21.05
CA LYS A 68 -8.38 4.51 -21.75
C LYS A 68 -7.53 4.65 -23.01
N ASN A 69 -6.31 4.14 -23.00
CA ASN A 69 -5.41 4.09 -24.14
C ASN A 69 -5.05 2.62 -24.42
N PRO A 70 -6.00 1.81 -24.93
CA PRO A 70 -5.67 0.46 -25.36
C PRO A 70 -4.54 0.60 -26.38
N SER A 71 -3.42 -0.04 -26.11
CA SER A 71 -2.32 -0.11 -27.06
C SER A 71 -2.89 -0.58 -28.41
N ASN A 72 -2.53 0.10 -29.50
CA ASN A 72 -2.83 -0.37 -30.86
C ASN A 72 -2.04 -1.65 -31.22
N GLU A 73 -1.33 -2.23 -30.26
CA GLU A 73 -0.67 -3.52 -30.42
C GLU A 73 -1.74 -4.59 -30.59
N SER A 74 -1.65 -5.32 -31.70
CA SER A 74 -2.52 -6.44 -32.01
C SER A 74 -2.53 -7.43 -30.84
N SER A 75 -3.70 -7.62 -30.23
CA SER A 75 -3.89 -8.74 -29.31
C SER A 75 -3.66 -10.04 -30.07
N ILE A 76 -2.64 -10.80 -29.67
CA ILE A 76 -2.42 -12.14 -30.18
C ILE A 76 -3.39 -13.10 -29.48
N SER A 77 -3.92 -14.08 -30.21
CA SER A 77 -4.77 -15.10 -29.60
C SER A 77 -3.94 -15.98 -28.64
N LEU A 78 -4.61 -16.65 -27.69
CA LEU A 78 -3.93 -17.59 -26.79
C LEU A 78 -3.15 -18.66 -27.56
N ASP A 79 -3.70 -19.14 -28.68
CA ASP A 79 -3.07 -20.15 -29.54
C ASP A 79 -1.85 -19.61 -30.29
N ASP A 80 -1.84 -18.32 -30.64
CA ASP A 80 -0.68 -17.67 -31.26
C ASP A 80 0.42 -17.40 -30.22
N LEU A 81 0.05 -17.00 -29.00
CA LEU A 81 0.98 -16.82 -27.89
C LEU A 81 1.67 -18.14 -27.52
N LYS A 82 0.91 -19.24 -27.44
CA LYS A 82 1.44 -20.60 -27.23
C LYS A 82 2.46 -21.00 -28.29
N ARG A 83 2.16 -20.70 -29.56
CA ARG A 83 3.09 -20.93 -30.68
C ARG A 83 4.37 -20.09 -30.58
N ILE A 84 4.29 -18.84 -30.14
CA ILE A 84 5.45 -17.95 -29.97
C ILE A 84 6.32 -18.40 -28.78
N LEU A 85 5.69 -18.83 -27.68
CA LEU A 85 6.40 -19.24 -26.47
C LEU A 85 6.86 -20.70 -26.49
N GLU A 86 6.55 -21.45 -27.54
CA GLU A 86 6.87 -22.89 -27.69
C GLU A 86 6.29 -23.75 -26.56
N ILE A 87 5.09 -23.40 -26.07
CA ILE A 87 4.37 -24.12 -25.02
C ILE A 87 3.13 -24.73 -25.64
N GLU A 88 3.02 -26.06 -25.65
CA GLU A 88 1.83 -26.79 -26.14
C GLU A 88 0.59 -26.56 -25.25
#